data_AF-Q84TV9-F1
#
_entry.id   AF-Q84TV9-F1
#
_cell.length_a   1.000
_cell.length_b   1.000
_cell.length_c   1.000
_cell.angle_alpha   90.00
_cell.angle_beta   90.00
_cell.angle_gamma   90.00
#
_symmetry.space_group_name_H-M   'P 1'
#
loop_
_entity.id
_entity.type
_entity.pdbx_description
1 polymer ?
#
loop_
_entity_poly.entity_id
_entity_poly.type
_entity_poly.pdbx_seq_one_letter_code
_entity_poly.pdbx_strand_id
1 'polypeptide(L)'
;EDKLRGKPGYEHLSDPLHILIEAEFPASIIDARLRHAQEVIEELLKPVDESQDFYKRQQLRELAMLNSTLREDSPHPGSVSPFSNGGMKRAKTGQ
;
A
#
# COMPACT_ATOMS: atom_id res chain seq x y z
N GLU A 1 4.85 13.85 12.05
CA GLU A 1 5.88 13.13 12.82
C GLU A 1 6.84 14.09 13.53
N ASP A 2 7.44 15.06 12.83
CA ASP A 2 8.44 15.98 13.40
C ASP A 2 8.01 16.72 14.67
N LYS A 3 6.73 17.09 14.79
CA LYS A 3 6.17 17.77 15.97
C LYS A 3 6.07 16.87 17.22
N LEU A 4 6.27 15.56 17.07
CA LEU A 4 6.18 14.56 18.13
C LEU A 4 7.55 14.09 18.61
N ARG A 5 8.63 14.37 17.85
CA ARG A 5 10.00 14.04 18.27
C ARG A 5 10.31 14.68 19.62
N GLY A 6 10.95 13.91 20.50
CA GLY A 6 11.31 14.35 21.86
C GLY A 6 10.17 14.36 22.86
N LYS A 7 8.95 13.94 22.48
CA LYS A 7 7.87 13.68 23.44
C LYS A 7 7.99 12.26 24.01
N PRO A 8 7.61 12.03 25.29
CA PRO A 8 7.56 10.69 25.86
C PRO A 8 6.69 9.75 25.00
N GLY A 9 7.16 8.52 24.78
CA GLY A 9 6.48 7.53 23.93
C GLY A 9 6.73 7.68 22.42
N TYR A 10 7.47 8.70 21.98
CA TYR A 10 7.85 8.94 20.59
C TYR A 10 9.37 8.92 20.39
N GLU A 11 10.08 8.25 21.29
CA GLU A 11 11.54 8.17 21.30
C GLU A 11 12.06 7.52 20.02
N HIS A 12 11.35 6.50 19.53
CA HIS A 12 11.63 5.76 18.30
C HIS A 12 11.65 6.61 17.02
N LEU A 13 11.05 7.80 17.04
CA LEU A 13 11.10 8.72 15.89
C LEU A 13 12.51 9.25 15.63
N SER A 14 13.41 9.15 16.61
CA SER A 14 14.82 9.55 16.44
C SER A 14 15.67 8.45 15.80
N ASP A 15 15.18 7.20 15.81
CA ASP A 15 15.89 6.06 15.26
C ASP A 15 15.72 5.99 13.74
N PRO A 16 16.64 5.32 13.02
CA PRO A 16 16.41 4.96 11.62
C PRO A 16 15.13 4.13 11.48
N LEU A 17 14.47 4.20 10.32
CA LEU A 17 13.29 3.37 10.04
C LEU A 17 13.62 1.89 10.27
N HIS A 18 12.88 1.26 11.17
CA HIS A 18 13.11 -0.11 11.60
C HIS A 18 11.78 -0.82 11.87
N ILE A 19 11.85 -2.15 12.00
CA ILE A 19 10.72 -2.98 12.40
C ILE A 19 11.07 -3.58 13.77
N LEU A 20 10.17 -3.40 14.73
CA LEU A 20 10.26 -4.02 16.05
C LEU A 20 9.36 -5.27 16.07
N ILE A 21 9.94 -6.43 16.39
CA ILE A 21 9.19 -7.68 16.55
C ILE A 21 9.16 -8.03 18.04
N GLU A 22 7.99 -7.94 18.65
CA GLU A 22 7.75 -8.33 20.04
C GLU A 22 6.75 -9.49 20.06
N ALA A 23 6.94 -10.42 20.99
CA ALA A 23 6.08 -11.57 21.14
C ALA A 23 5.98 -11.99 22.61
N GLU A 24 4.78 -12.39 23.03
CA GLU A 24 4.54 -12.96 24.36
C GLU A 24 4.00 -14.39 24.19
N PHE A 25 4.85 -15.38 24.48
CA PHE A 25 4.53 -16.80 24.36
C PHE A 25 5.24 -17.61 25.44
N PRO A 26 4.82 -18.87 25.69
CA PRO A 26 5.59 -19.81 26.49
C PRO A 26 7.03 -19.93 25.96
N ALA A 27 7.98 -20.07 26.89
CA ALA A 27 9.40 -20.16 26.57
C ALA A 27 9.75 -21.29 25.59
N SER A 28 8.92 -22.35 25.54
CA SER A 28 9.12 -23.47 24.62
C SER A 28 8.93 -23.13 23.14
N ILE A 29 8.20 -22.06 22.80
CA ILE A 29 7.86 -21.73 21.40
C ILE A 29 8.29 -20.32 20.98
N ILE A 30 8.59 -19.43 21.92
CA ILE A 30 8.83 -18.02 21.63
C ILE A 30 9.96 -17.81 20.62
N ASP A 31 11.08 -18.51 20.79
CA ASP A 31 12.24 -18.40 19.88
C ASP A 31 11.92 -18.91 18.47
N ALA A 32 11.09 -19.94 18.36
CA ALA A 32 10.66 -20.46 17.06
C ALA A 32 9.71 -19.47 16.36
N ARG A 33 8.81 -18.83 17.12
CA ARG A 33 7.86 -17.83 16.59
C ARG A 33 8.56 -16.55 16.16
N LEU A 34 9.49 -16.04 16.97
CA LEU A 34 10.28 -14.85 16.64
C LEU A 34 11.13 -15.07 15.38
N ARG A 35 11.84 -16.20 15.29
CA ARG A 35 12.64 -16.54 14.10
C ARG A 35 11.78 -16.63 12.83
N HIS A 36 10.64 -17.30 12.91
CA HIS A 36 9.73 -17.40 11.77
C HIS A 36 9.19 -16.02 11.34
N ALA A 37 8.82 -15.16 12.30
CA ALA A 37 8.39 -13.80 11.99
C ALA A 37 9.50 -12.98 11.32
N GLN A 38 10.74 -13.11 11.82
CA GLN A 38 11.91 -12.48 11.24
C GLN A 38 12.14 -12.93 9.78
N GLU A 39 12.12 -14.24 9.51
CA GLU A 39 12.31 -14.79 8.15
C GLU A 39 11.29 -14.23 7.15
N VAL A 40 10.00 -14.19 7.55
CA VAL A 40 8.93 -13.63 6.70
C VAL A 40 9.16 -12.15 6.43
N ILE A 41 9.51 -11.37 7.45
CA ILE A 41 9.73 -9.93 7.30
C ILE A 41 10.97 -9.66 6.43
N GLU A 42 12.05 -10.41 6.62
CA GLU A 42 13.25 -10.31 5.79
C GLU A 42 12.98 -10.64 4.32
N GLU A 43 12.07 -11.58 4.04
CA GLU A 43 11.63 -11.84 2.67
C GLU A 43 10.87 -10.65 2.07
N LEU A 44 9.96 -10.03 2.83
CA LEU A 44 9.17 -8.88 2.41
C LEU A 44 10.01 -7.60 2.21
N LEU A 45 11.15 -7.47 2.90
CA LEU A 45 12.05 -6.32 2.76
C LEU A 45 12.94 -6.38 1.51
N LYS A 46 12.96 -7.50 0.79
CA LYS A 46 13.70 -7.61 -0.47
C LYS A 46 12.96 -6.81 -1.55
N PRO A 47 13.62 -5.86 -2.23
CA PRO A 47 12.97 -5.12 -3.30
C PRO A 47 12.62 -6.06 -4.45
N VAL A 48 11.39 -5.98 -4.93
CA VAL A 48 10.87 -6.74 -6.06
C VAL A 48 10.42 -5.77 -7.15
N ASP A 49 10.57 -6.17 -8.41
CA ASP A 49 10.02 -5.40 -9.53
C ASP A 49 8.50 -5.28 -9.40
N GLU A 50 7.94 -4.10 -9.70
CA GLU A 50 6.51 -3.84 -9.49
C GLU A 50 5.60 -4.79 -10.28
N SER A 51 6.05 -5.30 -11.44
CA SER A 51 5.28 -6.26 -12.23
C SER A 51 5.20 -7.65 -11.58
N GLN A 52 6.14 -7.97 -10.70
CA GLN A 52 6.27 -9.24 -9.99
C GLN A 52 5.84 -9.14 -8.52
N ASP A 53 5.57 -7.94 -8.01
CA ASP A 53 5.08 -7.75 -6.64
C ASP A 53 3.58 -8.09 -6.54
N PHE A 54 3.31 -9.38 -6.31
CA PHE A 54 1.94 -9.90 -6.17
C PHE A 54 1.25 -9.37 -4.91
N TYR A 55 1.98 -9.20 -3.80
CA TYR A 55 1.44 -8.73 -2.53
C TYR A 55 0.97 -7.28 -2.65
N LYS A 56 1.82 -6.38 -3.18
CA LYS A 56 1.47 -4.97 -3.39
C LYS A 56 0.27 -4.82 -4.32
N ARG A 57 0.21 -5.57 -5.43
CA ARG A 57 -0.93 -5.50 -6.37
C ARG A 57 -2.24 -5.95 -5.72
N GLN A 58 -2.21 -7.03 -4.94
CA GLN A 58 -3.39 -7.51 -4.23
C GLN A 58 -3.84 -6.49 -3.17
N GLN A 59 -2.92 -5.95 -2.38
CA GLN A 59 -3.21 -4.91 -1.38
C GLN A 59 -3.80 -3.63 -2.01
N LEU A 60 -3.27 -3.19 -3.15
CA LEU A 60 -3.80 -2.01 -3.85
C LEU A 60 -5.21 -2.24 -4.41
N ARG A 61 -5.50 -3.45 -4.89
CA ARG A 61 -6.86 -3.84 -5.31
C ARG A 61 -7.82 -3.79 -4.12
N GLU A 62 -7.47 -4.41 -3.00
CA GLU A 62 -8.29 -4.42 -1.78
C GLU A 62 -8.51 -3.01 -1.24
N LEU A 63 -7.47 -2.16 -1.24
CA LEU A 63 -7.57 -0.76 -0.84
C LEU A 63 -8.55 0.02 -1.74
N ALA A 64 -8.50 -0.20 -3.06
CA ALA A 64 -9.42 0.44 -3.99
C ALA A 64 -10.88 -0.01 -3.76
N MET A 65 -11.09 -1.27 -3.36
CA MET A 65 -12.41 -1.77 -2.96
C MET A 65 -12.91 -1.06 -1.70
N LEU A 66 -12.07 -0.97 -0.66
CA LEU A 66 -12.42 -0.29 0.60
C LEU A 66 -12.76 1.19 0.38
N ASN A 67 -12.03 1.87 -0.49
CA ASN A 67 -12.26 3.27 -0.80
C ASN A 67 -13.41 3.50 -1.79
N SER A 68 -14.06 2.44 -2.31
CA SER A 68 -15.07 2.52 -3.38
C SER A 68 -14.59 3.21 -4.66
N THR A 69 -13.27 3.28 -4.86
CA THR A 69 -12.63 3.82 -6.06
C THR A 69 -12.25 2.73 -7.06
N LEU A 70 -12.54 1.47 -6.75
CA LEU A 70 -12.34 0.37 -7.67
C LEU A 70 -13.27 0.56 -8.86
N ARG A 71 -12.72 1.12 -9.92
CA ARG A 71 -13.23 0.90 -11.25
C ARG A 71 -12.88 -0.55 -11.53
N GLU A 72 -13.87 -1.43 -11.67
CA GLU A 72 -13.61 -2.75 -12.22
C GLU A 72 -12.78 -2.52 -13.49
N ASP A 73 -11.55 -3.05 -13.53
CA ASP A 73 -10.86 -3.26 -14.78
C ASP A 73 -11.74 -4.22 -15.57
N SER A 74 -12.65 -3.61 -16.31
CA SER A 74 -13.64 -4.30 -17.08
C SER A 74 -12.89 -5.18 -18.07
N PRO A 75 -13.15 -6.49 -18.14
CA PRO A 75 -12.63 -7.31 -19.22
C PRO A 75 -13.43 -6.96 -20.47
N HIS A 76 -13.16 -5.80 -21.06
CA HIS A 76 -13.59 -5.50 -22.41
C HIS A 76 -12.40 -5.64 -23.34
N PRO A 77 -12.14 -6.83 -23.89
CA PRO A 77 -11.49 -6.91 -25.17
C PRO A 77 -12.44 -6.27 -26.18
N GLY A 78 -12.24 -5.00 -26.50
CA GLY A 78 -12.73 -4.41 -27.75
C GLY A 78 -14.24 -4.22 -27.94
N SER A 79 -15.01 -3.78 -26.94
CA SER A 79 -16.32 -3.18 -27.25
C SER A 79 -16.13 -1.72 -27.67
N VAL A 80 -16.03 -1.54 -28.99
CA VAL A 80 -16.11 -0.25 -29.68
C VAL A 80 -17.41 0.46 -29.33
N SER A 81 -17.37 1.31 -28.30
CA SER A 81 -18.45 2.24 -28.02
C SER A 81 -18.29 3.47 -28.92
N PRO A 82 -19.23 3.79 -29.83
CA PRO A 82 -19.03 4.79 -30.88
C PRO A 82 -19.30 6.24 -30.42
N PHE A 83 -19.51 6.50 -29.13
CA PHE A 83 -19.85 7.85 -28.66
C PHE A 83 -18.66 8.53 -27.98
N SER A 84 -17.64 8.88 -28.77
CA SER A 84 -16.71 9.94 -28.39
C SER A 84 -17.42 11.27 -28.61
N ASN A 85 -17.98 11.88 -27.56
CA ASN A 85 -18.45 13.25 -27.67
C ASN A 85 -17.31 14.20 -27.33
N GLY A 86 -16.57 14.56 -28.38
CA GLY A 86 -15.57 15.60 -28.35
C GLY A 86 -16.15 16.97 -28.00
N GLY A 87 -15.38 17.72 -27.23
CA GLY A 87 -15.24 19.17 -27.28
C GLY A 87 -16.51 20.01 -27.46
N MET A 88 -17.16 20.37 -26.35
CA MET A 88 -17.93 21.62 -26.31
C MET A 88 -16.98 22.79 -26.09
N LYS A 89 -16.65 23.50 -27.17
CA LYS A 89 -15.89 24.75 -27.15
C LYS A 89 -16.73 25.81 -26.43
N ARG A 90 -16.23 26.33 -25.30
CA ARG A 90 -16.85 27.47 -24.60
C ARG A 90 -16.77 28.70 -25.49
N ALA A 91 -17.93 29.23 -25.90
CA ALA A 91 -18.02 30.46 -26.67
C ALA A 91 -17.56 31.68 -25.86
N LYS A 92 -16.96 32.65 -26.55
CA LYS A 92 -16.61 33.98 -26.03
C LYS A 92 -17.87 34.78 -25.70
N THR A 93 -17.86 35.49 -24.59
CA THR A 93 -18.64 36.72 -24.41
C THR A 93 -17.68 37.76 -23.85
N GLY A 94 -17.53 38.87 -24.56
CA GLY A 94 -16.78 40.04 -24.09
C GLY A 94 -17.70 41.00 -23.34
N GLN A 95 -17.16 41.66 -22.33
CA GLN A 95 -16.98 43.11 -22.21
C GLN A 95 -15.86 43.37 -21.21
#